data_AF-A0A4R2BZW8-F1
#
_entry.id   AF-A0A4R2BZW8-F1
#
_cell.length_a   1.000
_cell.length_b   1.000
_cell.length_c   1.000
_cell.angle_alpha   90.00
_cell.angle_beta   90.00
_cell.angle_gamma   90.00
#
_symmetry.space_group_name_H-M   'P 1'
#
loop_
_entity.id
_entity.type
_entity.pdbx_description
1 polymer ?
#
loop_
_entity_poly.entity_id
_entity_poly.type
_entity_poly.pdbx_seq_one_letter_code
_entity_poly.pdbx_strand_id
1 'polypeptide(L)'
;MRVHPPALDHGVMDPTPALYAIRIHGHLGATVLSAFPALVPQRRGADTVLTGPLDRSALYGVLAEVDALGLDLLEIRQLTARRSPESGDSHSP
;
A
#
# COMPACT_ATOMS: atom_id res chain seq x y z
N MET A 1 18.08 2.75 41.64
CA MET A 1 16.74 2.17 41.32
C MET A 1 15.84 3.35 41.05
N ARG A 2 15.40 3.69 39.84
CA ARG A 2 14.93 2.88 38.71
C ARG A 2 15.35 3.57 37.40
N VAL A 3 15.96 2.80 36.52
CA VAL A 3 16.09 3.12 35.10
C VAL A 3 14.68 3.00 34.50
N HIS A 4 14.12 4.08 33.99
CA HIS A 4 13.01 3.98 33.04
C HIS A 4 13.62 3.84 31.64
N PRO A 5 13.45 2.69 30.97
CA PRO A 5 13.90 2.49 29.60
C PRO A 5 13.09 3.38 28.64
N PRO A 6 13.63 3.73 27.46
CA PRO A 6 12.91 4.53 26.47
C PRO A 6 11.63 3.80 26.12
N ALA A 7 10.50 4.51 26.19
CA ALA A 7 9.23 4.03 25.70
C ALA A 7 9.46 3.60 24.26
N LEU A 8 9.37 2.28 24.07
CA LEU A 8 9.46 1.62 22.78
C LEU A 8 8.54 2.34 21.81
N ASP A 9 9.12 2.73 20.68
CA ASP A 9 8.52 2.78 19.36
C ASP A 9 7.10 2.16 19.30
N HIS A 10 6.10 2.93 19.72
CA HIS A 10 4.68 2.61 19.52
C HIS A 10 4.18 3.35 18.26
N GLY A 11 5.00 3.36 17.21
CA GLY A 11 4.58 3.76 15.87
C GLY A 11 3.82 2.66 15.11
N VAL A 12 3.62 1.48 15.70
CA VAL A 12 2.98 0.32 15.07
C VAL A 12 1.51 0.21 15.50
N MET A 13 0.66 1.15 15.12
CA MET A 13 -0.80 0.96 14.90
C MET A 13 -1.40 2.29 14.42
N ASP A 14 -0.78 2.93 13.43
CA ASP A 14 -1.53 3.88 12.63
C ASP A 14 -2.05 3.08 11.43
N PRO A 15 -3.33 2.61 11.42
CA PRO A 15 -3.93 1.98 10.25
C PRO A 15 -4.22 3.04 9.18
N THR A 16 -3.34 4.03 9.04
CA THR A 16 -3.51 5.09 8.06
C THR A 16 -3.43 4.44 6.68
N PRO A 17 -4.49 4.59 5.87
CA PRO A 17 -4.48 4.07 4.51
C PRO A 17 -3.26 4.60 3.78
N ALA A 18 -2.46 3.70 3.23
CA ALA A 18 -1.35 4.08 2.38
C ALA A 18 -1.75 3.92 0.92
N LEU A 19 -1.18 4.74 0.04
CA LEU A 19 -1.40 4.59 -1.38
C LEU A 19 -0.62 3.37 -1.87
N TYR A 20 -1.29 2.42 -2.51
CA TYR A 20 -0.67 1.25 -3.11
C TYR A 20 -0.86 1.24 -4.62
N ALA A 21 0.11 0.67 -5.32
CA ALA A 21 0.02 0.27 -6.71
C ALA A 21 0.20 -1.25 -6.80
N ILE A 22 -0.77 -1.91 -7.42
CA ILE A 22 -0.83 -3.37 -7.58
C ILE A 22 -0.82 -3.64 -9.08
N ARG A 23 0.21 -4.32 -9.57
CA ARG A 23 0.36 -4.63 -11.00
C ARG A 23 -0.05 -6.07 -11.27
N ILE A 24 -0.96 -6.24 -12.21
CA ILE A 24 -1.54 -7.52 -12.62
C ILE A 24 -1.25 -7.71 -14.11
N HIS A 25 -0.88 -8.93 -14.49
CA HIS A 25 -0.62 -9.25 -15.90
C HIS A 25 -1.91 -9.15 -16.72
N GLY A 26 -1.80 -8.63 -17.94
CA GLY A 26 -2.92 -8.56 -18.86
C GLY A 26 -3.82 -7.33 -18.65
N HIS A 27 -4.79 -7.21 -19.55
CA HIS A 27 -5.80 -6.17 -19.50
C HIS A 27 -7.07 -6.66 -18.82
N LEU A 28 -7.37 -6.09 -17.65
CA LEU A 28 -8.59 -6.43 -16.93
C LEU A 28 -9.81 -5.79 -17.60
N GLY A 29 -10.80 -6.62 -17.92
CA GLY A 29 -12.09 -6.16 -18.44
C GLY A 29 -12.95 -5.47 -17.37
N ALA A 30 -13.99 -4.75 -17.80
CA ALA A 30 -14.87 -3.99 -16.90
C ALA A 30 -15.49 -4.85 -15.78
N THR A 31 -15.86 -6.10 -16.08
CA THR A 31 -16.42 -7.04 -15.08
C THR A 31 -15.41 -7.35 -13.99
N VAL A 32 -14.17 -7.68 -14.35
CA VAL A 32 -13.11 -7.96 -13.36
C VAL A 32 -12.76 -6.71 -12.56
N LEU A 33 -12.69 -5.54 -13.22
CA LEU A 33 -12.45 -4.27 -12.55
C LEU A 33 -13.53 -3.89 -11.54
N SER A 34 -14.76 -4.36 -11.73
CA SER A 34 -15.85 -4.12 -10.77
C SER A 34 -15.65 -4.78 -9.41
N ALA A 35 -14.78 -5.80 -9.32
CA ALA A 35 -14.37 -6.41 -8.05
C ALA A 35 -13.45 -5.49 -7.21
N PHE A 36 -12.86 -4.45 -7.82
CA PHE A 36 -11.91 -3.54 -7.18
C PHE A 36 -12.41 -2.09 -7.16
N PRO A 37 -13.61 -1.80 -6.62
CA PRO A 37 -14.25 -0.49 -6.75
C PRO A 37 -13.49 0.65 -6.05
N ALA A 38 -12.65 0.34 -5.06
CA ALA A 38 -11.83 1.31 -4.35
C ALA A 38 -10.53 1.67 -5.09
N LEU A 39 -10.20 0.98 -6.18
CA LEU A 39 -8.95 1.15 -6.91
C LEU A 39 -9.19 1.76 -8.29
N VAL A 40 -8.29 2.64 -8.69
CA VAL A 40 -8.28 3.24 -10.03
C VAL A 40 -7.44 2.37 -10.96
N PRO A 41 -8.03 1.77 -12.01
CA PRO A 41 -7.28 0.98 -12.97
C PRO A 41 -6.56 1.87 -13.99
N GLN A 42 -5.32 1.52 -14.29
CA GLN A 42 -4.50 2.15 -15.33
C GLN A 42 -3.85 1.08 -16.19
N ARG A 43 -3.96 1.18 -17.51
CA ARG A 43 -3.25 0.30 -18.44
C ARG A 43 -1.79 0.73 -18.56
N ARG A 44 -0.87 -0.22 -18.45
CA ARG A 44 0.58 0.00 -18.57
C ARG A 44 1.18 -1.11 -19.43
N GLY A 45 1.40 -0.82 -20.72
CA GLY A 45 1.89 -1.82 -21.66
C GLY A 45 0.89 -2.97 -21.81
N ALA A 46 1.31 -4.19 -21.50
CA ALA A 46 0.46 -5.38 -21.49
C ALA A 46 -0.25 -5.63 -20.14
N ASP A 47 -0.01 -4.78 -19.13
CA ASP A 47 -0.46 -5.01 -17.76
C ASP A 47 -1.53 -4.00 -17.32
N THR A 48 -2.20 -4.31 -16.22
CA THR A 48 -3.13 -3.43 -15.52
C THR A 48 -2.57 -3.09 -14.14
N VAL A 49 -2.49 -1.80 -13.83
CA VAL A 49 -2.08 -1.28 -12.52
C VAL A 49 -3.31 -0.76 -11.79
N LEU A 50 -3.63 -1.34 -10.65
CA LEU A 50 -4.67 -0.86 -9.75
C LEU A 50 -4.03 0.01 -8.68
N THR A 51 -4.44 1.28 -8.60
CA THR A 51 -3.88 2.24 -7.63
C THR A 51 -4.96 2.80 -6.71
N GLY A 52 -4.73 2.81 -5.40
CA GLY A 52 -5.68 3.39 -4.46
C GLY A 52 -5.23 3.32 -3.01
N PRO A 53 -5.90 4.06 -2.10
CA PRO A 53 -5.62 4.02 -0.68
C PRO A 53 -6.12 2.71 -0.10
N LEU A 54 -5.23 1.96 0.55
CA LEU A 54 -5.57 0.71 1.24
C LEU A 54 -4.96 0.73 2.64
N ASP A 55 -5.75 0.36 3.63
CA ASP A 55 -5.24 -0.14 4.90
C ASP A 55 -4.78 -1.60 4.77
N ARG A 56 -4.24 -2.15 5.86
CA ARG A 56 -3.70 -3.51 5.85
C ARG A 56 -4.76 -4.57 5.55
N SER A 57 -5.99 -4.43 6.06
CA SER A 57 -7.08 -5.37 5.77
C SER A 57 -7.57 -5.25 4.32
N ALA A 58 -7.71 -4.03 3.82
CA ALA A 58 -8.13 -3.79 2.44
C ALA A 58 -7.11 -4.37 1.44
N LEU A 59 -5.80 -4.27 1.73
CA LEU A 59 -4.76 -4.90 0.93
C LEU A 59 -4.93 -6.42 0.86
N TYR A 60 -5.12 -7.09 2.01
CA TYR A 60 -5.35 -8.55 2.02
C TYR A 60 -6.66 -8.95 1.31
N GLY A 61 -7.71 -8.13 1.41
CA GLY A 61 -8.94 -8.32 0.65
C GLY A 61 -8.69 -8.29 -0.85
N VAL A 62 -7.93 -7.30 -1.35
CA VAL A 62 -7.57 -7.22 -2.77
C VAL A 62 -6.75 -8.44 -3.21
N LEU A 63 -5.82 -8.93 -2.38
CA LEU A 63 -5.04 -10.12 -2.71
C LEU A 63 -5.88 -11.40 -2.77
N ALA A 64 -6.85 -11.54 -1.85
CA ALA A 64 -7.77 -12.65 -1.88
C ALA A 64 -8.68 -12.62 -3.13
N GLU A 65 -9.16 -11.45 -3.52
CA GLU A 65 -9.95 -11.28 -4.76
C GLU A 65 -9.13 -11.58 -6.01
N VAL A 66 -7.86 -11.13 -6.06
CA VAL A 66 -6.93 -11.45 -7.15
C VAL A 66 -6.74 -12.97 -7.28
N ASP A 67 -6.53 -13.67 -6.17
CA ASP A 67 -6.40 -15.14 -6.14
C ASP A 67 -7.70 -15.85 -6.56
N ALA A 68 -8.85 -15.41 -6.02
CA ALA A 68 -10.16 -15.98 -6.33
C ALA A 68 -10.55 -15.83 -7.81
N LEU A 69 -10.11 -14.73 -8.45
CA LEU A 69 -10.33 -14.46 -9.87
C LEU A 69 -9.27 -15.12 -10.77
N GLY A 70 -8.26 -15.79 -10.19
CA GLY A 70 -7.18 -16.44 -10.93
C GLY A 70 -6.30 -15.46 -11.72
N LEU A 71 -6.10 -14.25 -11.17
CA LEU A 71 -5.31 -13.21 -11.83
C LEU A 71 -3.83 -13.32 -11.46
N ASP A 72 -2.96 -13.11 -12.45
CA ASP A 72 -1.52 -13.14 -12.25
C ASP A 72 -1.01 -11.83 -11.63
N LEU A 73 -0.76 -11.86 -10.32
CA LEU A 73 -0.16 -10.75 -9.59
C LEU A 73 1.34 -10.63 -9.89
N LEU A 74 1.77 -9.49 -10.43
CA LEU A 74 3.16 -9.24 -10.78
C LEU A 74 3.92 -8.46 -9.69
N GLU A 75 3.27 -7.46 -9.07
CA GLU A 75 3.95 -6.55 -8.17
C GLU A 75 2.96 -5.88 -7.21
N ILE A 76 3.37 -5.66 -5.95
CA ILE A 76 2.70 -4.79 -5.00
C ILE A 76 3.72 -3.73 -4.54
N ARG A 77 3.37 -2.46 -4.65
CA ARG A 77 4.20 -1.34 -4.19
C ARG A 77 3.40 -0.39 -3.34
N GLN A 78 3.91 -0.12 -2.14
CA GLN A 78 3.45 1.01 -1.35
C GLN A 78 4.09 2.29 -1.90
N LEU A 79 3.27 3.25 -2.31
CA LEU A 79 3.69 4.53 -2.88
C LEU A 79 3.88 5.60 -1.82
N THR A 80 4.29 5.23 -0.59
CA THR A 80 4.41 6.15 0.55
C THR A 80 4.96 7.51 0.13
N ALA A 81 4.21 8.60 0.39
CA ALA A 81 4.82 9.92 0.46
C ALA A 81 5.90 9.81 1.53
N ARG A 82 7.15 9.99 1.12
CA ARG A 82 8.30 9.93 2.01
C ARG A 82 8.03 10.89 3.18
N ARG A 83 7.71 10.37 4.37
CA ARG A 83 8.07 11.08 5.58
C ARG A 83 9.58 10.97 5.65
N SER A 84 10.27 11.91 5.00
CA SER A 84 11.60 12.26 5.46
C SER A 84 11.41 12.64 6.93
N PRO A 85 11.96 11.91 7.90
CA PRO A 85 12.11 12.50 9.22
C PRO A 85 12.96 13.75 8.98
N GLU A 86 12.37 14.89 9.30
CA GLU A 86 13.11 16.09 9.60
C GLU A 86 14.39 15.69 10.36
N SER A 87 15.54 15.88 9.71
CA SER A 87 16.82 15.87 10.41
C SER A 87 16.80 17.12 11.28
N GLY A 88 16.18 16.98 12.45
CA GLY A 88 16.09 18.03 13.45
C GLY A 88 17.48 18.53 13.82
N ASP A 89 17.57 19.86 13.85
CA ASP A 89 18.37 20.60 14.81
C ASP A 89 19.83 20.16 15.00
N SER A 90 20.70 20.65 14.12
CA SER A 90 21.99 21.15 14.59
C SER A 90 21.90 22.66 14.70
N HIS A 91 21.19 23.12 15.74
CA HIS A 91 21.40 24.44 16.30
C HIS A 91 22.52 24.35 17.35
N SER A 92 23.53 25.22 17.17
CA SER A 92 24.49 25.71 18.17
C SER A 92 25.72 24.86 18.52
N PRO A 93 26.81 25.48 19.01
CA PRO A 93 26.93 26.83 19.62
C PRO A 93 27.33 27.96 18.68
#